data_AF-A0A945D0V9-F1
#
_entry.id   AF-A0A945D0V9-F1
#
_cell.length_a   1.000
_cell.length_b   1.000
_cell.length_c   1.000
_cell.angle_alpha   90.00
_cell.angle_beta   90.00
_cell.angle_gamma   90.00
#
_symmetry.space_group_name_H-M   'P 1'
#
loop_
_entity.id
_entity.type
_entity.pdbx_description
1 polymer ?
#
loop_
_entity_poly.entity_id
_entity_poly.type
_entity_poly.pdbx_seq_one_letter_code
_entity_poly.pdbx_strand_id
1 'polypeptide(L)'
;NAQAEFTNSNVLVNCASQEYFGAVVKKALIPSVVTPVFMEDKDSSPKIISFFAKKARGAMARYMVQNQISDLDGLKAFDSGGYVFKPKLSNDSKIVFVRPYPMI
;
A
#
# COMPACT_ATOMS: atom_id res chain seq x y z
N ASN A 1 -16.43 7.43 -4.48
CA ASN A 1 -16.80 8.75 -5.02
C ASN A 1 -17.48 9.61 -3.96
N ALA A 2 -18.71 9.33 -3.52
CA ALA A 2 -19.39 10.14 -2.50
C ALA A 2 -18.56 10.40 -1.23
N GLN A 3 -17.91 9.36 -0.67
CA GLN A 3 -17.03 9.54 0.48
C GLN A 3 -15.83 10.45 0.18
N ALA A 4 -15.22 10.30 -0.99
CA ALA A 4 -14.06 11.09 -1.40
C ALA A 4 -14.46 12.56 -1.61
N GLU A 5 -15.65 12.82 -2.14
CA GLU A 5 -16.22 14.15 -2.27
C GLU A 5 -16.50 14.78 -0.89
N PHE A 6 -17.14 14.04 0.01
CA PHE A 6 -17.42 14.48 1.38
C PHE A 6 -16.16 14.84 2.17
N THR A 7 -15.07 14.09 1.99
CA THR A 7 -13.79 14.35 2.67
C THR A 7 -12.81 15.17 1.85
N ASN A 8 -13.23 15.70 0.69
CA ASN A 8 -12.39 16.41 -0.27
C ASN A 8 -11.05 15.68 -0.57
N SER A 9 -11.12 14.36 -0.73
CA SER A 9 -9.97 13.48 -0.91
C SER A 9 -9.77 13.14 -2.38
N ASN A 10 -8.56 13.38 -2.87
CA ASN A 10 -8.19 13.14 -4.26
C ASN A 10 -7.53 11.77 -4.49
N VAL A 11 -7.24 11.03 -3.42
CA VAL A 11 -6.52 9.76 -3.46
C VAL A 11 -7.28 8.67 -2.73
N LEU A 12 -7.32 7.48 -3.33
CA LEU A 12 -7.74 6.24 -2.71
C LEU A 12 -6.52 5.34 -2.50
N VAL A 13 -6.17 5.08 -1.23
CA VAL A 13 -5.13 4.11 -0.87
C VAL A 13 -5.71 2.71 -0.86
N ASN A 14 -5.36 1.90 -1.86
CA ASN A 14 -5.86 0.54 -2.02
C ASN A 14 -5.04 -0.45 -1.18
N CYS A 15 -5.55 -0.79 0.01
CA CYS A 15 -5.02 -1.88 0.85
C CYS A 15 -5.76 -3.22 0.65
N ALA A 16 -6.63 -3.36 -0.36
CA ALA A 16 -7.36 -4.59 -0.63
C ALA A 16 -6.48 -5.63 -1.37
N SER A 17 -6.94 -6.89 -1.42
CA SER A 17 -6.35 -7.88 -2.33
C SER A 17 -6.76 -7.60 -3.78
N GLN A 18 -6.04 -8.20 -4.72
CA GLN A 18 -6.40 -8.12 -6.13
C GLN A 18 -7.74 -8.82 -6.41
N GLU A 19 -8.11 -9.86 -5.66
CA GLU A 19 -9.42 -10.52 -5.84
C GLU A 19 -10.57 -9.55 -5.55
N TYR A 20 -10.47 -8.78 -4.47
CA TYR A 20 -11.49 -7.79 -4.11
C TYR A 20 -11.41 -6.54 -4.99
N PHE A 21 -10.21 -6.00 -5.21
CA PHE A 21 -10.06 -4.78 -6.01
C PHE A 21 -10.32 -5.00 -7.50
N GLY A 22 -10.21 -6.25 -7.98
CA GLY A 22 -10.57 -6.63 -9.35
C GLY A 22 -12.05 -6.46 -9.66
N ALA A 23 -12.92 -6.52 -8.64
CA ALA A 23 -14.35 -6.26 -8.80
C ALA A 23 -14.68 -4.76 -8.96
N VAL A 24 -13.72 -3.86 -8.73
CA VAL A 24 -13.94 -2.42 -8.81
C VAL A 24 -13.78 -1.93 -10.24
N VAL A 25 -14.78 -1.20 -10.73
CA VAL A 25 -14.73 -0.51 -12.04
C VAL A 25 -13.83 0.71 -11.94
N LYS A 26 -12.52 0.53 -12.14
CA LYS A 26 -11.49 1.59 -11.94
C LYS A 26 -11.79 2.88 -12.72
N LYS A 27 -12.33 2.77 -13.94
CA LYS A 27 -12.69 3.93 -14.78
C LYS A 27 -13.80 4.80 -14.17
N ALA A 28 -14.59 4.26 -13.24
CA ALA A 28 -15.64 5.00 -12.56
C ALA A 28 -15.14 5.67 -11.27
N LEU A 29 -13.91 5.41 -10.83
CA LEU A 29 -13.33 6.09 -9.66
C LEU A 29 -12.84 7.47 -10.05
N ILE A 30 -13.29 8.48 -9.30
CA ILE A 30 -12.80 9.86 -9.39
C ILE A 30 -11.42 10.02 -8.74
N PRO A 31 -11.17 9.53 -7.51
CA PRO A 31 -9.84 9.70 -6.90
C PRO A 31 -8.79 8.83 -7.58
N SER A 32 -7.54 9.33 -7.62
CA SER A 32 -6.40 8.56 -8.07
C SER A 32 -6.15 7.37 -7.12
N VAL A 33 -5.88 6.20 -7.67
CA VAL A 33 -5.65 5.00 -6.87
C VAL A 33 -4.17 4.79 -6.67
N VAL A 34 -3.75 4.72 -5.40
CA VAL A 34 -2.38 4.36 -5.01
C VAL A 34 -2.41 3.06 -4.24
N THR A 35 -1.57 2.10 -4.64
CA THR A 35 -1.51 0.77 -4.02
C THR A 35 -0.18 0.58 -3.31
N PRO A 36 -0.16 0.48 -1.96
CA PRO A 36 0.99 -0.01 -1.22
C PRO A 36 1.28 -1.47 -1.57
N VAL A 37 2.51 -1.78 -1.97
CA VAL A 37 2.95 -3.13 -2.34
C VAL A 37 4.03 -3.58 -1.37
N PHE A 38 3.83 -4.72 -0.74
CA PHE A 38 4.73 -5.27 0.25
C PHE A 38 5.42 -6.51 -0.31
N MET A 39 6.75 -6.51 -0.30
CA MET A 39 7.59 -7.58 -0.84
C MET A 39 8.63 -8.02 0.19
N GLU A 40 9.01 -9.28 0.11
CA GLU A 40 10.11 -9.87 0.84
C GLU A 40 11.30 -10.04 -0.10
N ASP A 41 12.48 -9.64 0.38
CA ASP A 41 13.74 -9.88 -0.30
C ASP A 41 14.14 -11.35 -0.08
N LYS A 42 13.88 -12.18 -1.09
CA LYS A 42 14.15 -13.62 -1.09
C LYS A 42 14.78 -14.01 -2.43
N ASP A 43 15.87 -14.76 -2.38
CA ASP A 43 16.63 -15.19 -3.56
C ASP A 43 17.32 -14.01 -4.28
N SER A 44 17.07 -13.83 -5.58
CA SER A 44 17.68 -12.82 -6.44
C SER A 44 16.83 -11.57 -6.65
N SER A 45 15.56 -11.56 -6.23
CA SER A 45 14.68 -10.40 -6.40
C SER A 45 13.52 -10.36 -5.39
N PRO A 46 13.05 -9.16 -5.00
CA PRO A 46 11.91 -9.01 -4.10
C PRO A 46 10.63 -9.64 -4.66
N LYS A 47 9.93 -10.42 -3.84
CA LYS A 47 8.68 -11.12 -4.21
C LYS A 47 7.58 -10.83 -3.20
N ILE A 48 6.34 -10.79 -3.67
CA ILE A 48 5.17 -10.67 -2.79
C ILE A 48 4.90 -12.05 -2.16
N ILE A 49 4.90 -12.12 -0.84
CA ILE A 49 4.47 -13.31 -0.11
C ILE A 49 3.11 -13.04 0.52
N SER A 50 2.10 -13.77 0.08
CA SER A 50 0.68 -13.44 0.31
C SER A 50 0.31 -13.29 1.79
N PHE A 51 0.81 -14.16 2.68
CA PHE A 51 0.56 -14.08 4.12
C PHE A 51 1.09 -12.77 4.72
N PHE A 52 2.33 -12.40 4.38
CA PHE A 52 2.95 -11.17 4.86
C PHE A 52 2.32 -9.93 4.26
N ALA A 53 2.03 -9.93 2.96
CA ALA A 53 1.36 -8.83 2.29
C ALA A 53 -0.03 -8.56 2.87
N LYS A 54 -0.79 -9.59 3.27
CA LYS A 54 -2.08 -9.44 3.97
C LYS A 54 -1.91 -8.72 5.31
N LYS A 55 -0.95 -9.18 6.13
CA LYS A 55 -0.64 -8.56 7.42
C LYS A 55 -0.17 -7.11 7.26
N ALA A 56 0.70 -6.85 6.29
CA ALA A 56 1.26 -5.54 6.00
C ALA A 56 0.20 -4.53 5.52
N ARG A 57 -0.76 -4.95 4.69
CA ARG A 57 -1.90 -4.11 4.29
C ARG A 57 -2.75 -3.67 5.49
N GLY A 58 -3.03 -4.59 6.41
CA GLY A 58 -3.72 -4.24 7.66
C GLY A 58 -2.90 -3.28 8.53
N ALA A 59 -1.59 -3.50 8.63
CA ALA A 59 -0.69 -2.60 9.33
C ALA A 59 -0.62 -1.21 8.69
N MET A 60 -0.63 -1.10 7.37
CA MET A 60 -0.67 0.17 6.64
C MET A 60 -1.97 0.93 6.90
N ALA A 61 -3.12 0.25 6.86
CA ALA A 61 -4.40 0.85 7.23
C ALA A 61 -4.38 1.39 8.67
N ARG A 62 -3.85 0.60 9.61
CA ARG A 62 -3.67 1.03 10.99
C ARG A 62 -2.73 2.23 11.11
N TYR A 63 -1.59 2.19 10.43
CA TYR A 63 -0.58 3.25 10.44
C TYR A 63 -1.16 4.58 9.94
N MET A 64 -1.93 4.57 8.84
CA MET A 64 -2.59 5.77 8.32
C MET A 64 -3.52 6.41 9.35
N VAL A 65 -4.33 5.59 10.03
CA VAL A 65 -5.29 6.07 11.04
C VAL A 65 -4.57 6.58 12.29
N GLN A 66 -3.60 5.83 12.81
CA GLN A 66 -2.92 6.18 14.06
C GLN A 66 -2.07 7.44 13.94
N ASN A 67 -1.47 7.67 12.78
CA ASN A 67 -0.60 8.81 12.53
C ASN A 67 -1.30 9.96 11.78
N GLN A 68 -2.61 9.85 11.56
CA GLN A 68 -3.41 10.85 10.85
C GLN A 68 -2.80 11.24 9.49
N ILE A 69 -2.35 10.24 8.72
CA ILE A 69 -1.67 10.48 7.44
C ILE A 69 -2.67 11.09 6.45
N SER A 70 -2.37 12.29 5.98
CA SER A 70 -3.22 13.06 5.06
C SER A 70 -2.62 13.24 3.66
N ASP A 71 -1.39 12.78 3.43
CA ASP A 71 -0.69 12.89 2.16
C ASP A 71 0.09 11.61 1.79
N LEU A 72 0.53 11.53 0.52
CA LEU A 72 1.25 10.36 0.01
C LEU A 72 2.68 10.24 0.54
N ASP A 73 3.29 11.35 0.94
CA ASP A 73 4.67 11.33 1.45
C ASP A 73 4.72 10.71 2.84
N GLY A 74 3.70 10.95 3.69
CA GLY A 74 3.55 10.33 4.99
C GLY A 74 3.44 8.80 4.94
N LEU A 75 2.97 8.23 3.84
CA LEU A 75 2.94 6.77 3.64
C LEU A 75 4.35 6.19 3.50
N LYS A 76 5.30 6.95 2.95
CA LYS A 76 6.66 6.47 2.67
C LYS A 76 7.47 6.20 3.94
N ALA A 77 7.05 6.76 5.08
CA ALA A 77 7.64 6.53 6.40
C ALA A 77 7.15 5.24 7.09
N PHE A 78 6.22 4.49 6.48
CA PHE A 78 5.77 3.22 7.02
C PHE A 78 6.94 2.21 7.18
N ASP A 79 7.13 1.72 8.41
CA ASP A 79 8.25 0.85 8.80
C ASP A 79 7.82 -0.46 9.50
N SER A 80 6.52 -0.63 9.75
CA SER A 80 6.00 -1.71 10.58
C SER A 80 6.39 -3.08 10.04
N GLY A 81 6.97 -3.94 10.87
CA GLY A 81 7.39 -5.28 10.45
C GLY A 81 8.67 -5.31 9.60
N GLY A 82 9.47 -4.24 9.63
CA GLY A 82 10.78 -4.13 8.99
C GLY A 82 10.73 -3.73 7.52
N TYR A 83 9.56 -3.29 7.04
CA TYR A 83 9.39 -2.79 5.68
C TYR A 83 10.07 -1.45 5.49
N VAL A 84 10.69 -1.25 4.33
CA VAL A 84 11.34 0.02 3.97
C VAL A 84 10.89 0.43 2.58
N PHE A 85 10.50 1.68 2.42
CA PHE A 85 10.13 2.26 1.12
C PHE A 85 11.27 2.13 0.10
N LYS A 86 10.92 1.73 -1.14
CA LYS A 86 11.86 1.59 -2.27
C LYS A 86 11.45 2.52 -3.42
N PRO A 87 12.05 3.72 -3.52
CA PRO A 87 11.74 4.68 -4.58
C PRO A 87 11.89 4.10 -5.98
N LYS A 88 12.98 3.35 -6.23
CA LYS A 88 13.30 2.76 -7.55
C LYS A 88 12.29 1.71 -8.03
N LEU A 89 11.51 1.12 -7.13
CA LEU A 89 10.46 0.14 -7.46
C LEU A 89 9.07 0.78 -7.49
N SER A 90 8.96 2.06 -7.10
CA SER A 90 7.71 2.78 -6.93
C SER A 90 7.42 3.69 -8.12
N ASN A 91 6.15 4.05 -8.28
CA ASN A 91 5.66 5.03 -9.24
C ASN A 91 4.37 5.67 -8.71
N ASP A 92 3.75 6.53 -9.51
CA ASP A 92 2.57 7.32 -9.14
C ASP A 92 1.37 6.48 -8.67
N SER A 93 1.26 5.22 -9.10
CA SER A 93 0.16 4.32 -8.74
C SER A 93 0.56 3.23 -7.72
N LYS A 94 1.85 3.07 -7.42
CA LYS A 94 2.39 1.99 -6.59
C LYS A 94 3.51 2.49 -5.69
N ILE A 95 3.35 2.30 -4.39
CA ILE A 95 4.38 2.58 -3.38
C ILE A 95 4.90 1.23 -2.87
N VAL A 96 6.14 0.91 -3.19
CA VAL A 96 6.73 -0.40 -2.87
C VAL A 96 7.53 -0.33 -1.57
N PHE A 97 7.27 -1.28 -0.70
CA PHE A 97 8.02 -1.51 0.53
C PHE A 97 8.63 -2.91 0.51
N VAL A 98 9.89 -3.00 0.90
CA VAL A 98 10.65 -4.26 0.92
C VAL A 98 11.22 -4.48 2.30
N ARG A 99 11.19 -5.73 2.76
CA ARG A 99 11.90 -6.18 3.97
C ARG A 99 12.69 -7.44 3.69
N PRO A 100 13.71 -7.78 4.49
CA PRO A 100 14.36 -9.10 4.41
C PRO A 100 13.35 -10.24 4.58
N TYR A 101 13.51 -11.34 3.87
CA TYR A 101 12.75 -12.56 4.17
C TYR A 101 13.03 -12.98 5.62
N PRO A 102 12.00 -13.13 6.47
CA PRO A 102 12.23 -13.52 7.87
C PRO A 102 12.82 -14.94 7.89
N MET A 103 14.07 -15.04 8.35
CA MET A 103 14.67 -16.32 8.69
C MET A 103 14.04 -16.80 10.00
N ILE A 104 13.65 -18.07 10.04
CA ILE A 104 13.09 -18.73 11.22
C ILE A 104 14.20 -18.91 12.26
#